data_AF-A0A502EWH4-F1
#
_entry.id   AF-A0A502EWH4-F1
#
_cell.length_a   1.000
_cell.length_b   1.000
_cell.length_c   1.000
_cell.angle_alpha   90.00
_cell.angle_beta   90.00
_cell.angle_gamma   90.00
#
_symmetry.space_group_name_H-M   'P 1'
#
loop_
_entity.id
_entity.type
_entity.pdbx_description
1 polymer ?
#
loop_
_entity_poly.entity_id
_entity_poly.type
_entity_poly.pdbx_seq_one_letter_code
_entity_poly.pdbx_strand_id
1 'polypeptide(L)'
;MPHSRPWSLLTDAEYALLAPHLPLTSPGRPIAEPRARLDAIFQAVTSTLPWRQTRSAHARTDTVHRTFRRWAHAGVWSRLLKLAARKRAPKTLRRLIDWLSACHRRTYRILGLPVLTLARRLNLPQALPGPSWMLPDPNLSEMVHRAVKWLLTRPLTAAARPYLRTCIRLLRTAEGRRRIHPSLIPA
;
A
#
# COMPACT_ATOMS: atom_id res chain seq x y z
N MET A 1 10.20 9.11 5.42
CA MET A 1 8.89 9.47 6.01
C MET A 1 8.96 9.13 7.47
N PRO A 2 8.83 10.11 8.38
CA PRO A 2 8.84 9.85 9.81
C PRO A 2 7.70 8.90 10.16
N HIS A 3 7.99 7.92 10.99
CA HIS A 3 6.98 7.07 11.61
C HIS A 3 6.62 7.68 12.95
N SER A 4 5.34 7.63 13.36
CA SER A 4 4.91 8.14 14.66
C SER A 4 5.60 7.43 15.83
N ARG A 5 6.08 6.19 15.60
CA ARG A 5 6.81 5.36 16.56
C ARG A 5 8.13 4.87 15.93
N PRO A 6 9.28 5.05 16.60
CA PRO A 6 10.54 4.46 16.16
C PRO A 6 10.45 2.92 16.20
N TRP A 7 11.25 2.24 15.38
CA TRP A 7 11.23 0.79 15.37
C TRP A 7 11.52 0.21 16.76
N SER A 8 10.72 -0.78 17.14
CA SER A 8 10.87 -1.57 18.36
C SER A 8 10.25 -2.96 18.13
N LEU A 9 10.62 -3.92 18.96
CA LEU A 9 10.03 -5.26 18.92
C LEU A 9 8.53 -5.19 19.20
N LEU A 10 7.77 -6.07 18.55
CA LEU A 10 6.36 -6.23 18.82
C LEU A 10 6.14 -6.73 20.24
N THR A 11 5.17 -6.13 20.93
CA THR A 11 4.66 -6.69 22.19
C THR A 11 3.82 -7.94 21.92
N ASP A 12 3.63 -8.78 22.95
CA ASP A 12 2.82 -10.00 22.82
C ASP A 12 1.38 -9.69 22.38
N ALA A 13 0.80 -8.61 22.92
CA ALA A 13 -0.53 -8.14 22.56
C ALA A 13 -0.62 -7.67 21.10
N GLU A 14 0.41 -6.97 20.60
CA GLU A 14 0.49 -6.57 19.19
C GLU A 14 0.64 -7.78 18.28
N TYR A 15 1.52 -8.73 18.64
CA TYR A 15 1.74 -9.93 17.87
C TYR A 15 0.50 -10.83 17.83
N ALA A 16 -0.20 -11.01 18.95
CA ALA A 16 -1.43 -11.80 19.04
C ALA A 16 -2.54 -11.29 18.10
N LEU A 17 -2.59 -9.99 17.84
CA LEU A 17 -3.54 -9.39 16.88
C LEU A 17 -3.15 -9.63 15.42
N LEU A 18 -1.86 -9.81 15.13
CA LEU A 18 -1.35 -10.02 13.77
C LEU A 18 -1.28 -11.49 13.40
N ALA A 19 -0.92 -12.36 14.35
CA ALA A 19 -0.65 -13.78 14.14
C ALA A 19 -1.77 -14.54 13.39
N PRO A 20 -3.07 -14.34 13.70
CA PRO A 20 -4.17 -15.03 13.01
C PRO A 20 -4.28 -14.71 11.51
N HIS A 21 -3.65 -13.62 11.06
CA HIS A 21 -3.70 -13.18 9.67
C HIS A 21 -2.46 -13.57 8.87
N LEU A 22 -1.47 -14.19 9.51
CA LEU A 22 -0.23 -14.64 8.87
C LEU A 22 -0.42 -16.05 8.27
N PRO A 23 0.13 -16.32 7.09
CA PRO A 23 0.06 -17.63 6.45
C PRO A 23 1.14 -18.54 7.06
N LEU A 24 0.91 -19.01 8.30
CA LEU A 24 1.85 -19.85 9.05
C LEU A 24 1.91 -21.28 8.51
N THR A 25 0.78 -21.81 8.04
CA THR A 25 0.63 -23.11 7.39
C THR A 25 0.59 -22.93 5.89
N SER A 26 1.77 -22.87 5.27
CA SER A 26 1.88 -22.86 3.81
C SER A 26 2.66 -24.09 3.35
N PRO A 27 2.42 -24.63 2.14
CA PRO A 27 3.18 -25.77 1.64
C PRO A 27 4.69 -25.46 1.67
N GLY A 28 5.48 -26.38 2.25
CA GLY A 28 6.92 -26.26 2.47
C GLY A 28 7.33 -26.22 3.97
N ARG A 29 8.61 -25.91 4.22
CA ARG A 29 9.15 -25.84 5.59
C ARG A 29 8.41 -24.75 6.40
N PRO A 30 7.86 -25.08 7.58
CA PRO A 30 7.24 -24.11 8.46
C PRO A 30 8.19 -22.97 8.82
N ILE A 31 7.64 -21.77 9.01
CA ILE A 31 8.43 -20.66 9.55
C ILE A 31 8.71 -20.97 11.02
N ALA A 32 9.96 -21.28 11.36
CA ALA A 32 10.36 -21.65 12.72
C ALA A 32 9.97 -20.60 13.76
N GLU A 33 10.24 -19.32 13.45
CA GLU A 33 9.90 -18.20 14.33
C GLU A 33 9.15 -17.09 13.56
N PRO A 34 7.81 -17.15 13.51
CA PRO A 34 7.01 -16.19 12.74
C PRO A 34 7.05 -14.78 13.32
N ARG A 35 7.20 -14.64 14.65
CA ARG A 35 7.36 -13.34 15.31
C ARG A 35 8.67 -12.67 14.95
N ALA A 36 9.79 -13.37 15.14
CA ALA A 36 11.13 -12.90 14.78
C ALA A 36 11.20 -12.47 13.29
N ARG A 37 10.51 -13.22 12.41
CA ARG A 37 10.38 -12.88 11.00
C ARG A 37 9.63 -11.56 10.77
N LEU A 38 8.52 -11.36 11.48
CA LEU A 38 7.71 -10.15 11.39
C LEU A 38 8.45 -8.92 11.93
N ASP A 39 9.13 -9.07 13.07
CA ASP A 39 9.98 -8.01 13.66
C ASP A 39 11.10 -7.60 12.70
N ALA A 40 11.77 -8.58 12.08
CA ALA A 40 12.79 -8.33 11.06
C ALA A 40 12.25 -7.59 9.82
N ILE A 41 11.03 -7.94 9.38
CA ILE A 41 10.37 -7.25 8.27
C ILE A 41 10.07 -5.80 8.65
N PHE A 42 9.51 -5.55 9.84
CA PHE A 42 9.22 -4.19 10.29
C PHE A 42 10.50 -3.36 10.41
N GLN A 43 11.58 -3.93 10.95
CA GLN A 43 12.89 -3.29 11.02
C GLN A 43 13.39 -2.87 9.64
N ALA A 44 13.30 -3.78 8.66
CA ALA A 44 13.73 -3.53 7.30
C ALA A 44 12.94 -2.42 6.64
N VAL A 45 11.64 -2.35 6.90
CA VAL A 45 10.70 -1.41 6.29
C VAL A 45 10.86 -0.01 6.87
N THR A 46 11.11 0.12 8.17
CA THR A 46 11.30 1.40 8.86
C THR A 46 12.66 2.02 8.59
N SER A 47 13.69 1.21 8.36
CA SER A 47 15.08 1.64 8.19
C SER A 47 15.34 2.48 6.93
N THR A 48 14.40 2.57 5.97
CA THR A 48 14.56 3.20 4.63
C THR A 48 15.66 2.60 3.73
N LEU A 49 16.59 1.82 4.29
CA LEU A 49 17.67 1.16 3.57
C LEU A 49 17.14 0.12 2.55
N PRO A 50 17.90 -0.13 1.47
CA PRO A 50 17.66 -1.26 0.58
C PRO A 50 17.65 -2.58 1.36
N TRP A 51 16.82 -3.54 0.93
CA TRP A 51 16.72 -4.85 1.58
C TRP A 51 18.09 -5.46 1.85
N ARG A 52 18.99 -5.47 0.86
CA ARG A 52 20.35 -6.06 0.96
C ARG A 52 21.21 -5.47 2.08
N GLN A 53 20.98 -4.23 2.47
CA GLN A 53 21.74 -3.53 3.51
C GLN A 53 21.06 -3.64 4.88
N THR A 54 19.82 -4.13 4.95
CA THR A 54 19.17 -4.37 6.23
C THR A 54 19.85 -5.53 6.95
N ARG A 55 20.53 -5.24 8.06
CA ARG A 55 20.98 -6.22 9.04
C ARG A 55 19.89 -6.36 10.11
N SER A 56 19.32 -7.55 10.24
CA SER A 56 18.40 -7.87 11.33
C SER A 56 19.04 -8.94 12.20
N ALA A 57 18.96 -8.78 13.53
CA ALA A 57 19.41 -9.78 14.48
C ALA A 57 18.57 -11.07 14.41
N HIS A 58 17.35 -10.97 13.88
CA HIS A 58 16.34 -12.04 13.96
C HIS A 58 16.31 -12.95 12.72
N ALA A 59 16.88 -12.53 11.59
CA ALA A 59 16.85 -13.31 10.37
C ALA A 59 17.86 -12.84 9.32
N ARG A 60 18.34 -13.78 8.51
CA ARG A 60 19.09 -13.46 7.29
C ARG A 60 18.23 -12.61 6.35
N THR A 61 18.84 -11.58 5.79
CA THR A 61 18.22 -10.59 4.90
C THR A 61 17.45 -11.21 3.72
N ASP A 62 18.02 -12.23 3.07
CA ASP A 62 17.38 -12.92 1.95
C ASP A 62 16.08 -13.63 2.39
N THR A 63 16.09 -14.26 3.57
CA THR A 63 14.92 -14.93 4.13
C THR A 63 13.80 -13.95 4.47
N VAL A 64 14.15 -12.77 5.01
CA VAL A 64 13.20 -11.68 5.28
C VAL A 64 12.55 -11.23 3.97
N HIS A 65 13.36 -10.95 2.94
CA HIS A 65 12.87 -10.47 1.65
C HIS A 65 11.98 -11.51 0.93
N ARG A 66 12.38 -12.79 0.90
CA ARG A 66 11.56 -13.88 0.34
C ARG A 66 10.23 -14.02 1.07
N THR A 67 10.24 -13.97 2.40
CA THR A 67 9.01 -14.06 3.20
C THR A 67 8.10 -12.86 2.92
N PHE A 68 8.66 -11.64 2.88
CA PHE A 68 7.91 -10.44 2.55
C PHE A 68 7.21 -10.55 1.19
N ARG A 69 7.95 -11.01 0.16
CA ARG A 69 7.37 -11.23 -1.18
C ARG A 69 6.27 -12.28 -1.17
N ARG A 70 6.48 -13.41 -0.48
CA ARG A 70 5.45 -14.47 -0.34
C ARG A 70 4.18 -13.92 0.30
N TRP A 71 4.33 -13.17 1.39
CA TRP A 71 3.20 -12.57 2.11
C TRP A 71 2.53 -11.45 1.32
N ALA A 72 3.29 -10.72 0.49
CA ALA A 72 2.74 -9.75 -0.44
C ALA A 72 1.84 -10.41 -1.48
N HIS A 73 2.31 -11.48 -2.14
CA HIS A 73 1.48 -12.25 -3.09
C HIS A 73 0.27 -12.90 -2.42
N ALA A 74 0.41 -13.35 -1.17
CA ALA A 74 -0.71 -13.87 -0.36
C ALA A 74 -1.68 -12.78 0.15
N GLY A 75 -1.45 -11.51 -0.15
CA GLY A 75 -2.32 -10.38 0.23
C GLY A 75 -2.30 -10.02 1.72
N VAL A 76 -1.31 -10.51 2.48
CA VAL A 76 -1.21 -10.33 3.94
C VAL A 76 -1.13 -8.85 4.30
N TRP A 77 -0.25 -8.09 3.66
CA TRP A 77 -0.04 -6.66 3.96
C TRP A 77 -1.30 -5.84 3.71
N SER A 78 -2.01 -6.12 2.62
CA SER A 78 -3.29 -5.48 2.30
C SER A 78 -4.38 -5.82 3.33
N ARG A 79 -4.42 -7.07 3.83
CA ARG A 79 -5.36 -7.49 4.88
C ARG A 79 -5.06 -6.81 6.21
N LEU A 80 -3.79 -6.80 6.63
CA LEU A 80 -3.36 -6.16 7.87
C LEU A 80 -3.62 -4.65 7.85
N LEU A 81 -3.33 -3.97 6.73
CA LEU A 81 -3.64 -2.54 6.59
C LEU A 81 -5.15 -2.27 6.70
N LYS A 82 -5.99 -3.07 6.04
CA LYS A 82 -7.46 -2.98 6.17
C LYS A 82 -7.91 -3.13 7.62
N LEU A 83 -7.33 -4.09 8.36
CA LEU A 83 -7.69 -4.33 9.75
C LEU A 83 -7.33 -3.12 10.64
N ALA A 84 -6.14 -2.57 10.48
CA ALA A 84 -5.70 -1.39 11.21
C ALA A 84 -6.50 -0.12 10.86
N ALA A 85 -6.98 -0.01 9.62
CA ALA A 85 -7.75 1.13 9.12
C ALA A 85 -9.21 1.16 9.60
N ARG A 86 -9.74 0.05 10.14
CA ARG A 86 -11.15 -0.01 10.56
C ARG A 86 -11.43 1.00 11.67
N LYS A 87 -12.58 1.69 11.60
CA LYS A 87 -13.03 2.65 12.63
C LYS A 87 -13.10 2.06 14.04
N ARG A 88 -13.37 0.75 14.16
CA ARG A 88 -13.43 0.00 15.43
C ARG A 88 -12.16 -0.82 15.72
N ALA A 89 -11.05 -0.55 15.04
CA ALA A 89 -9.80 -1.26 15.29
C ALA A 89 -9.26 -0.97 16.71
N PRO A 90 -8.71 -1.98 17.42
CA PRO A 90 -8.04 -1.79 18.70
C PRO A 90 -6.94 -0.72 18.62
N LYS A 91 -6.75 0.06 19.70
CA LYS A 91 -5.71 1.10 19.75
C LYS A 91 -4.30 0.53 19.53
N THR A 92 -4.05 -0.69 20.04
CA THR A 92 -2.80 -1.45 19.83
C THR A 92 -2.50 -1.67 18.35
N LEU A 93 -3.49 -2.11 17.56
CA LEU A 93 -3.32 -2.30 16.13
C LEU A 93 -3.13 -0.99 15.37
N ARG A 94 -3.83 0.08 15.77
CA ARG A 94 -3.68 1.41 15.14
C ARG A 94 -2.27 1.98 15.33
N ARG A 95 -1.59 1.69 16.44
CA ARG A 95 -0.19 2.11 16.65
C ARG A 95 0.77 1.53 15.59
N LEU A 96 0.41 0.42 14.96
CA LEU A 96 1.20 -0.22 13.90
C LEU A 96 0.86 0.29 12.50
N ILE A 97 -0.10 1.20 12.35
CA ILE A 97 -0.60 1.64 11.04
C ILE A 97 0.50 2.25 10.18
N ASP A 98 1.50 2.90 10.77
CA ASP A 98 2.61 3.50 10.03
C ASP A 98 3.58 2.46 9.48
N TRP A 99 3.87 1.42 10.26
CA TRP A 99 4.69 0.29 9.81
C TRP A 99 3.97 -0.54 8.76
N LEU A 100 2.66 -0.76 8.93
CA LEU A 100 1.80 -1.44 7.94
C LEU A 100 1.68 -0.63 6.65
N SER A 101 1.49 0.69 6.75
CA SER A 101 1.51 1.62 5.62
C SER A 101 2.83 1.53 4.87
N ALA A 102 3.95 1.46 5.58
CA ALA A 102 5.27 1.32 4.97
C ALA A 102 5.48 -0.04 4.28
N CYS A 103 4.96 -1.13 4.85
CA CYS A 103 4.93 -2.45 4.20
C CYS A 103 4.08 -2.39 2.93
N HIS A 104 2.93 -1.73 2.99
CA HIS A 104 2.04 -1.54 1.85
C HIS A 104 2.70 -0.74 0.73
N ARG A 105 3.42 0.34 1.06
CA ARG A 105 4.23 1.10 0.08
C ARG A 105 5.28 0.23 -0.59
N ARG A 106 5.99 -0.64 0.13
CA ARG A 106 6.95 -1.58 -0.48
C ARG A 106 6.26 -2.62 -1.36
N THR A 107 5.03 -3.00 -1.02
CA THR A 107 4.22 -3.95 -1.78
C THR A 107 3.80 -3.39 -3.15
N TYR A 108 3.71 -2.07 -3.31
CA TYR A 108 3.42 -1.44 -4.61
C TYR A 108 4.36 -1.91 -5.74
N ARG A 109 5.65 -2.11 -5.43
CA ARG A 109 6.64 -2.60 -6.40
C ARG A 109 6.42 -4.06 -6.84
N ILE A 110 5.58 -4.81 -6.10
CA ILE A 110 5.31 -6.22 -6.34
C ILE A 110 3.93 -6.40 -6.99
N LEU A 111 2.89 -5.77 -6.43
CA LEU A 111 1.51 -5.96 -6.86
C LEU A 111 0.99 -4.86 -7.80
N GLY A 112 1.62 -3.69 -7.83
CA GLY A 112 1.22 -2.57 -8.70
C GLY A 112 -0.04 -1.84 -8.24
N LEU A 113 -0.91 -1.49 -9.21
CA LEU A 113 -2.09 -0.62 -9.03
C LEU A 113 -3.09 -1.03 -7.93
N PRO A 114 -3.39 -2.33 -7.68
CA PRO A 114 -4.32 -2.73 -6.61
C PRO A 114 -3.97 -2.17 -5.23
N VAL A 115 -2.67 -1.96 -4.98
CA VAL A 115 -2.15 -1.36 -3.73
C VAL A 115 -2.59 0.10 -3.61
N LEU A 116 -2.53 0.86 -4.70
CA LEU A 116 -2.98 2.26 -4.74
C LEU A 116 -4.48 2.37 -4.53
N THR A 117 -5.25 1.53 -5.23
CA THR A 117 -6.71 1.48 -5.12
C THR A 117 -7.12 1.22 -3.67
N LEU A 118 -6.47 0.28 -3.00
CA LEU A 118 -6.77 -0.04 -1.62
C LEU A 118 -6.45 1.12 -0.67
N ALA A 119 -5.26 1.72 -0.79
CA ALA A 119 -4.85 2.84 0.05
C ALA A 119 -5.83 4.02 -0.06
N ARG A 120 -6.26 4.35 -1.30
CA ARG A 120 -7.29 5.37 -1.54
C ARG A 120 -8.64 5.01 -0.96
N ARG A 121 -9.10 3.77 -1.12
CA ARG A 121 -10.39 3.31 -0.54
C ARG A 121 -10.41 3.35 0.98
N LEU A 122 -9.28 3.11 1.63
CA LEU A 122 -9.13 3.23 3.08
C LEU A 122 -8.95 4.68 3.55
N ASN A 123 -8.84 5.63 2.62
CA ASN A 123 -8.54 7.04 2.87
C ASN A 123 -7.27 7.22 3.72
N LEU A 124 -6.24 6.42 3.44
CA LEU A 124 -4.95 6.43 4.13
C LEU A 124 -3.87 7.02 3.22
N PRO A 125 -3.64 8.34 3.23
CA PRO A 125 -2.60 8.96 2.41
C PRO A 125 -1.21 8.46 2.78
N GLN A 126 -0.96 8.10 4.05
CA GLN A 126 0.35 7.56 4.45
C GLN A 126 0.65 6.18 3.84
N ALA A 127 -0.37 5.43 3.39
CA ALA A 127 -0.17 4.13 2.74
C ALA A 127 0.21 4.26 1.26
N LEU A 128 0.11 5.47 0.67
CA LEU A 128 0.52 5.74 -0.71
C LEU A 128 2.05 5.86 -0.81
N PRO A 129 2.67 5.34 -1.89
CA PRO A 129 4.12 5.44 -2.11
C PRO A 129 4.62 6.87 -2.37
N GLY A 130 3.72 7.83 -2.56
CA GLY A 130 4.00 9.23 -2.81
C GLY A 130 2.74 10.09 -2.66
N PRO A 131 2.83 11.40 -2.97
CA PRO A 131 1.69 12.31 -2.89
C PRO A 131 0.51 11.86 -3.76
N SER A 132 -0.72 12.02 -3.26
CA SER A 132 -1.93 11.51 -3.92
C SER A 132 -2.15 12.04 -5.34
N TRP A 133 -1.81 13.32 -5.58
CA TRP A 133 -1.95 14.01 -6.87
C TRP A 133 -0.90 13.58 -7.91
N MET A 134 0.19 12.93 -7.47
CA MET A 134 1.23 12.44 -8.37
C MET A 134 0.92 11.04 -8.88
N LEU A 135 0.22 10.24 -8.09
CA LEU A 135 -0.05 8.83 -8.38
C LEU A 135 -1.28 8.67 -9.27
N PRO A 136 -1.31 7.65 -10.16
CA PRO A 136 -2.50 7.38 -10.96
C PRO A 136 -3.69 7.03 -10.08
N ASP A 137 -4.88 7.54 -10.39
CA ASP A 137 -6.14 7.25 -9.71
C ASP A 137 -7.02 6.30 -10.54
N PRO A 138 -6.95 4.98 -10.27
CA PRO A 138 -7.74 4.00 -11.00
C PRO A 138 -9.23 4.09 -10.71
N ASN A 139 -9.66 4.61 -9.54
CA ASN A 139 -11.09 4.74 -9.25
C ASN A 139 -11.70 5.89 -10.08
N LEU A 140 -10.98 7.02 -10.19
CA LEU A 140 -11.38 8.13 -11.05
C LEU A 140 -11.41 7.70 -12.52
N SER A 141 -10.39 7.00 -12.99
CA SER A 141 -10.34 6.47 -14.36
C SER A 141 -11.53 5.56 -14.66
N GLU A 142 -11.81 4.60 -13.77
CA GLU A 142 -12.97 3.69 -13.90
C GLU A 142 -14.30 4.43 -13.89
N MET A 143 -14.47 5.44 -13.02
CA MET A 143 -15.68 6.27 -12.97
C MET A 143 -15.91 7.02 -14.28
N VAL A 144 -14.86 7.66 -14.83
CA VAL A 144 -14.95 8.38 -16.11
C VAL A 144 -15.21 7.41 -17.25
N HIS A 145 -14.55 6.25 -17.26
CA HIS A 145 -14.77 5.23 -18.28
C HIS A 145 -16.22 4.73 -18.32
N ARG A 146 -16.83 4.48 -17.15
CA ARG A 146 -18.26 4.12 -17.06
C ARG A 146 -19.17 5.22 -17.60
N ALA A 147 -18.88 6.47 -17.28
CA ALA A 147 -19.66 7.61 -17.72
C ALA A 147 -19.57 7.81 -19.25
N VAL A 148 -18.37 7.68 -19.82
CA VAL A 148 -18.15 7.72 -21.27
C VAL A 148 -18.85 6.53 -21.94
N LYS A 149 -18.70 5.32 -21.40
CA LYS A 149 -19.37 4.12 -21.95
C LYS A 149 -20.89 4.28 -21.96
N TRP A 150 -21.46 4.79 -20.87
CA TRP A 150 -22.89 5.10 -20.80
C TRP A 150 -23.30 6.13 -21.86
N LEU A 151 -22.54 7.20 -22.03
CA LEU A 151 -22.82 8.23 -23.03
C LEU A 151 -22.79 7.68 -24.47
N LEU A 152 -21.84 6.78 -24.77
CA LEU A 152 -21.70 6.16 -26.08
C LEU A 152 -22.82 5.18 -26.43
N THR A 153 -23.67 4.79 -25.48
CA THR A 153 -24.88 3.99 -25.77
C THR A 153 -25.99 4.81 -26.44
N ARG A 154 -25.84 6.14 -26.51
CA ARG A 154 -26.81 7.09 -27.08
C ARG A 154 -26.23 7.75 -28.33
N PRO A 155 -27.07 8.25 -29.27
CA PRO A 155 -26.58 9.01 -30.40
C PRO A 155 -25.82 10.26 -29.92
N LEU A 156 -24.56 10.39 -30.36
CA LEU A 156 -23.72 11.52 -29.99
C LEU A 156 -24.18 12.78 -30.72
N THR A 157 -24.77 13.71 -29.98
CA THR A 157 -25.12 15.04 -30.48
C THR A 157 -24.00 16.05 -30.24
N ALA A 158 -24.02 17.20 -30.93
CA ALA A 158 -23.05 18.27 -30.72
C ALA A 158 -22.99 18.76 -29.26
N ALA A 159 -24.09 18.64 -28.51
CA ALA A 159 -24.19 18.97 -27.09
C ALA A 159 -23.31 18.08 -26.17
N ALA A 160 -22.90 16.90 -26.62
CA ALA A 160 -22.03 16.00 -25.85
C ALA A 160 -20.53 16.39 -25.90
N ARG A 161 -20.13 17.25 -26.84
CA ARG A 161 -18.73 17.70 -27.00
C ARG A 161 -18.10 18.29 -25.73
N PRO A 162 -18.71 19.26 -25.02
CA PRO A 162 -18.13 19.79 -23.78
C PRO A 162 -17.96 18.72 -22.71
N TYR A 163 -18.91 17.80 -22.59
CA TYR A 163 -18.85 16.69 -21.64
C TYR A 163 -17.66 15.77 -21.93
N LEU A 164 -17.48 15.34 -23.19
CA LEU A 164 -16.34 14.52 -23.60
C LEU A 164 -14.99 15.23 -23.36
N ARG A 165 -14.91 16.54 -23.61
CA ARG A 165 -13.71 17.34 -23.28
C ARG A 165 -13.39 17.29 -21.79
N THR A 166 -14.41 17.37 -20.93
CA THR A 166 -14.24 17.23 -19.48
C THR A 166 -13.77 15.82 -19.11
N CYS A 167 -14.35 14.76 -19.69
CA CYS A 167 -13.89 13.39 -19.46
C CYS A 167 -12.41 13.21 -19.85
N ILE A 168 -11.98 13.75 -20.99
CA ILE A 168 -10.57 13.71 -21.41
C ILE A 168 -9.67 14.44 -20.41
N ARG A 169 -10.08 15.62 -19.92
CA ARG A 169 -9.32 16.34 -18.87
C ARG A 169 -9.23 15.53 -17.58
N LEU A 170 -10.33 14.91 -17.16
CA LEU A 170 -10.36 14.07 -15.96
C LEU A 170 -9.46 12.83 -16.11
N LEU A 171 -9.47 12.16 -17.28
CA LEU A 171 -8.56 11.03 -17.53
C LEU A 171 -7.10 11.45 -17.46
N ARG A 172 -6.73 12.62 -18.02
CA ARG A 172 -5.37 13.17 -17.88
C ARG A 172 -4.99 13.44 -16.41
N THR A 173 -5.94 13.86 -15.58
CA THR A 173 -5.68 13.99 -14.13
C THR A 173 -5.57 12.63 -13.44
N ALA A 174 -6.34 11.63 -13.89
CA ALA A 174 -6.34 10.28 -13.33
C ALA A 174 -5.07 9.49 -13.66
N GLU A 175 -4.33 9.85 -14.71
CA GLU A 175 -3.03 9.24 -15.02
C GLU A 175 -1.95 9.55 -13.96
N GLY A 176 -2.15 10.58 -13.14
CA GLY A 176 -1.13 11.10 -12.25
C GLY A 176 -0.08 11.93 -13.00
N ARG A 177 1.00 12.30 -12.32
CA ARG A 177 2.08 13.12 -12.90
C ARG A 177 3.39 12.34 -12.92
N ARG A 178 4.05 12.33 -14.08
CA ARG A 178 5.37 11.69 -14.25
C ARG A 178 6.50 12.44 -13.55
N ARG A 179 6.36 13.75 -13.35
CA ARG A 179 7.39 14.62 -12.77
C ARG A 179 6.80 15.46 -11.64
N ILE A 180 7.58 15.66 -10.60
CA ILE A 180 7.30 16.63 -9.55
C ILE A 180 7.54 18.02 -10.16
N HIS A 181 6.64 18.95 -9.90
CA HIS A 181 6.85 20.33 -10.34
C HIS A 181 8.06 20.92 -9.61
N PRO A 182 8.97 21.66 -10.28
CA PRO A 182 10.18 22.20 -9.65
C PRO A 182 9.93 22.95 -8.34
N SER A 183 8.81 23.66 -8.23
CA SER A 183 8.42 24.40 -7.01
C SER A 183 8.11 23.54 -5.78
N LEU A 184 8.01 22.21 -5.94
CA LEU A 184 7.71 21.27 -4.85
C LEU A 184 8.92 20.39 -4.49
N ILE A 185 10.05 20.60 -5.16
CA ILE A 185 11.31 19.94 -4.83
C ILE A 185 11.94 20.76 -3.71
N PRO A 186 12.17 20.20 -2.51
CA PRO A 186 12.90 20.91 -1.47
C PRO A 186 14.31 21.22 -1.97
N ALA A 187 14.75 22.47 -1.77
CA ALA A 187 16.06 22.98 -2.16
C ALA A 187 17.20 22.23 -1.46
#